data_AF-Q54GP6-F1
#
_entry.id   AF-Q54GP6-F1
#
_cell.length_a   1.000
_cell.length_b   1.000
_cell.length_c   1.000
_cell.angle_alpha   90.00
_cell.angle_beta   90.00
_cell.angle_gamma   90.00
#
_symmetry.space_group_name_H-M   'P 1'
#
loop_
_entity.id
_entity.type
_entity.pdbx_description
1 polymer ?
#
loop_
_entity_poly.entity_id
_entity_poly.type
_entity_poly.pdbx_seq_one_letter_code
_entity_poly.pdbx_strand_id
1 'polypeptide(L)'
;MKRQSEKDLDLYSILGVNKDSSIEEIKKAYRKLALKYHPDKNPDESAVQKFHNISLAYQVLSDPEKKRKYDLGGGFSVNENDRNEFSEQQNKIIEELLKAVSEWKKKKRYIALTILLSIFYGFYYLVIGKGFFNGIIEGGSIGLHYAIKDIVKQIPESHRSEAADFINEMGFSFTS
;
A
#
# COMPACT_ATOMS: atom_id res chain seq x y z
N MET A 1 -17.36 -19.90 39.66
CA MET A 1 -16.06 -19.63 39.01
C MET A 1 -16.19 -19.84 37.49
N LYS A 2 -15.45 -19.10 36.65
CA LYS A 2 -15.07 -19.65 35.32
C LYS A 2 -14.05 -20.75 35.58
N ARG A 3 -14.21 -21.94 34.98
CA ARG A 3 -13.24 -23.03 35.12
C ARG A 3 -11.93 -22.63 34.44
N GLN A 4 -10.81 -22.75 35.15
CA GLN A 4 -9.47 -22.66 34.57
C GLN A 4 -9.13 -24.02 33.90
N SER A 5 -9.89 -24.39 32.87
CA SER A 5 -9.49 -25.46 31.94
C SER A 5 -8.42 -24.92 30.99
N GLU A 6 -7.26 -24.68 31.58
CA GLU A 6 -6.02 -24.36 30.88
C GLU A 6 -5.75 -25.44 29.81
N LYS A 7 -5.22 -25.02 28.66
CA LYS A 7 -4.95 -25.84 27.45
C LYS A 7 -6.12 -26.07 26.47
N ASP A 8 -7.37 -25.72 26.80
CA ASP A 8 -8.40 -25.49 25.76
C ASP A 8 -8.20 -24.09 25.15
N LEU A 9 -7.62 -24.04 23.96
CA LEU A 9 -7.43 -22.81 23.19
C LEU A 9 -8.78 -22.29 22.68
N ASP A 10 -9.31 -21.20 23.27
CA ASP A 10 -10.53 -20.56 22.76
C ASP A 10 -10.24 -19.86 21.41
N LEU A 11 -10.61 -20.56 20.33
CA LEU A 11 -10.29 -20.18 18.96
C LEU A 11 -10.93 -18.84 18.57
N TYR A 12 -12.08 -18.51 19.18
CA TYR A 12 -12.75 -17.22 19.03
C TYR A 12 -11.92 -16.07 19.63
N SER A 13 -11.47 -16.21 20.88
CA SER A 13 -10.58 -15.24 21.53
C SER A 13 -9.24 -15.08 20.79
N ILE A 14 -8.70 -16.15 20.20
CA ILE A 14 -7.44 -16.12 19.43
C ILE A 14 -7.57 -15.29 18.15
N LEU A 15 -8.69 -15.38 17.44
CA LEU A 15 -8.98 -14.50 16.31
C LEU A 15 -9.49 -13.11 16.72
N GLY A 16 -9.82 -12.91 18.00
CA GLY A 16 -10.40 -11.66 18.51
C GLY A 16 -11.81 -11.41 17.97
N VAL A 17 -12.60 -12.47 17.82
CA VAL A 17 -13.98 -12.45 17.29
C VAL A 17 -14.96 -13.05 18.30
N ASN A 18 -16.25 -12.71 18.19
CA ASN A 18 -17.29 -13.32 19.01
C ASN A 18 -17.70 -14.71 18.45
N LYS A 19 -18.34 -15.57 19.26
CA LYS A 19 -18.82 -16.89 18.83
C LYS A 19 -19.84 -16.82 17.69
N ASP A 20 -20.70 -15.81 17.78
CA ASP A 20 -21.76 -15.50 16.82
C ASP A 20 -21.24 -14.91 15.49
N SER A 21 -19.92 -14.71 15.34
CA SER A 21 -19.34 -14.07 14.15
C SER A 21 -19.53 -14.92 12.89
N SER A 22 -19.78 -14.23 11.78
CA SER A 22 -19.87 -14.82 10.44
C SER A 22 -18.53 -15.40 9.95
N ILE A 23 -18.60 -16.29 8.97
CA ILE A 23 -17.41 -16.89 8.33
C ILE A 23 -16.59 -15.79 7.64
N GLU A 24 -17.26 -14.77 7.10
CA GLU A 24 -16.70 -13.59 6.47
C GLU A 24 -15.86 -12.76 7.46
N GLU A 25 -16.36 -12.58 8.69
CA GLU A 25 -15.67 -11.90 9.78
C GLU A 25 -14.51 -12.72 10.34
N ILE A 26 -14.70 -14.02 10.56
CA ILE A 26 -13.65 -14.97 10.94
C ILE A 26 -12.50 -14.93 9.91
N LYS A 27 -12.83 -14.99 8.62
CA LYS A 27 -11.87 -14.86 7.52
C LYS A 27 -11.23 -13.47 7.51
N LYS A 28 -11.95 -12.39 7.83
CA LYS A 28 -11.44 -11.00 7.88
C LYS A 28 -10.48 -10.77 9.05
N ALA A 29 -10.78 -11.35 10.21
CA ALA A 29 -9.93 -11.33 11.40
C ALA A 29 -8.63 -12.10 11.15
N TYR A 30 -8.73 -13.32 10.61
CA TYR A 30 -7.56 -14.09 10.18
C TYR A 30 -6.67 -13.29 9.22
N ARG A 31 -7.23 -12.72 8.13
CA ARG A 31 -6.45 -11.89 7.19
C ARG A 31 -5.70 -10.73 7.88
N LYS A 32 -6.34 -10.06 8.85
CA LYS A 32 -5.71 -8.97 9.62
C LYS A 32 -4.58 -9.47 10.54
N LEU A 33 -4.76 -10.62 11.17
CA LEU A 33 -3.81 -11.20 12.13
C LEU A 33 -2.62 -11.88 11.45
N ALA A 34 -2.87 -12.65 10.38
CA ALA A 34 -1.83 -13.30 9.58
C ALA A 34 -0.88 -12.28 8.93
N LEU A 35 -1.40 -11.15 8.41
CA LEU A 35 -0.57 -10.06 7.90
C LEU A 35 0.23 -9.31 8.99
N LYS A 36 -0.16 -9.44 10.27
CA LYS A 36 0.53 -8.83 11.42
C LYS A 36 1.62 -9.75 11.98
N TYR A 37 1.32 -11.02 12.20
CA TYR A 37 2.20 -12.02 12.83
C TYR A 37 2.92 -12.92 11.82
N HIS A 38 3.09 -12.47 10.57
CA HIS A 38 3.79 -13.25 9.55
C HIS A 38 5.28 -13.46 9.93
N PRO A 39 5.84 -14.68 9.82
CA PRO A 39 7.20 -14.99 10.28
C PRO A 39 8.29 -14.14 9.60
N ASP A 40 8.16 -13.84 8.31
CA ASP A 40 9.06 -12.92 7.55
C ASP A 40 9.27 -11.55 8.22
N LYS A 41 8.28 -11.06 8.97
CA LYS A 41 8.32 -9.75 9.66
C LYS A 41 8.49 -9.86 11.17
N ASN A 42 8.28 -11.06 11.70
CA ASN A 42 8.30 -11.36 13.13
C ASN A 42 8.99 -12.74 13.28
N PRO A 43 10.33 -12.80 13.13
CA PRO A 43 11.08 -14.05 13.18
C PRO A 43 11.21 -14.61 14.60
N ASP A 44 10.55 -14.00 15.60
CA ASP A 44 10.54 -14.48 16.97
C ASP A 44 9.60 -15.68 17.16
N GLU A 45 10.04 -16.65 17.95
CA GLU A 45 9.28 -17.85 18.29
C GLU A 45 7.88 -17.53 18.85
N SER A 46 7.74 -16.39 19.55
CA SER A 46 6.47 -15.95 20.11
C SER A 46 5.46 -15.57 19.02
N ALA A 47 5.91 -14.96 17.91
CA ALA A 47 5.07 -14.66 16.76
C ALA A 47 4.78 -15.90 15.92
N VAL A 48 5.76 -16.81 15.76
CA VAL A 48 5.54 -18.13 15.12
C VAL A 48 4.46 -18.92 15.87
N GLN A 49 4.52 -18.99 17.21
CA GLN A 49 3.51 -19.68 18.02
C GLN A 49 2.15 -18.97 17.97
N LYS A 50 2.11 -17.63 17.99
CA LYS A 50 0.86 -16.86 17.79
C LYS A 50 0.26 -17.15 16.42
N PHE A 51 1.08 -17.15 15.37
CA PHE A 51 0.67 -17.47 14.00
C PHE A 51 0.13 -18.89 13.87
N HIS A 52 0.76 -19.87 14.53
CA HIS A 52 0.26 -21.24 14.61
C HIS A 52 -1.11 -21.32 15.30
N ASN A 53 -1.29 -20.63 16.44
CA ASN A 53 -2.56 -20.59 17.16
C ASN A 53 -3.66 -19.90 16.32
N ILE A 54 -3.35 -18.77 15.68
CA ILE A 54 -4.23 -18.05 14.74
C ILE A 54 -4.62 -18.94 13.55
N SER A 55 -3.68 -19.76 13.06
CA SER A 55 -3.92 -20.69 11.96
C SER A 55 -4.87 -21.81 12.39
N LEU A 56 -4.58 -22.52 13.49
CA LEU A 56 -5.47 -23.53 14.07
C LEU A 56 -6.90 -23.00 14.30
N ALA A 57 -7.02 -21.77 14.81
CA ALA A 57 -8.31 -21.12 15.02
C ALA A 57 -9.07 -20.87 13.72
N TYR A 58 -8.41 -20.39 12.66
CA TYR A 58 -9.04 -20.22 11.35
C TYR A 58 -9.34 -21.58 10.67
N GLN A 59 -8.53 -22.62 10.89
CA GLN A 59 -8.74 -23.97 10.34
C GLN A 59 -10.04 -24.62 10.83
N VAL A 60 -10.39 -24.41 12.12
CA VAL A 60 -11.65 -24.90 12.70
C VAL A 60 -12.81 -23.98 12.35
N LEU A 61 -12.67 -22.68 12.57
CA LEU A 61 -13.81 -21.76 12.58
C LEU A 61 -14.27 -21.33 11.17
N SER A 62 -13.48 -21.60 10.12
CA SER A 62 -13.86 -21.28 8.74
C SER A 62 -14.63 -22.38 8.02
N ASP A 63 -14.60 -23.59 8.55
CA ASP A 63 -15.29 -24.77 8.04
C ASP A 63 -16.55 -24.99 8.90
N PRO A 64 -17.78 -24.90 8.34
CA PRO A 64 -19.02 -25.06 9.10
C PRO A 64 -19.13 -26.40 9.86
N GLU A 65 -18.55 -27.48 9.32
CA GLU A 65 -18.53 -28.79 9.96
C GLU A 65 -17.61 -28.81 11.18
N LYS A 66 -16.40 -28.24 11.04
CA LYS A 66 -15.41 -28.18 12.13
C LYS A 66 -15.85 -27.19 13.21
N LYS A 67 -16.37 -26.02 12.83
CA LYS A 67 -17.00 -25.06 13.76
C LYS A 67 -18.10 -25.75 14.56
N ARG A 68 -19.04 -26.44 13.90
CA ARG A 68 -20.12 -27.20 14.57
C ARG A 68 -19.59 -28.29 15.52
N LYS A 69 -18.57 -29.05 15.12
CA LYS A 69 -17.94 -30.10 15.97
C LYS A 69 -17.29 -29.49 17.22
N TYR A 70 -16.55 -28.40 17.06
CA TYR A 70 -15.92 -27.65 18.16
C TYR A 70 -16.95 -27.02 19.11
N ASP A 71 -17.98 -26.35 18.57
CA ASP A 71 -19.04 -25.72 19.37
C ASP A 71 -19.89 -26.73 20.17
N LEU A 72 -20.00 -27.97 19.69
CA LEU A 72 -20.61 -29.10 20.40
C LEU A 72 -19.69 -29.76 21.45
N GLY A 73 -18.47 -29.26 21.65
CA GLY A 73 -17.49 -29.84 22.57
C GLY A 73 -16.81 -31.11 22.06
N GLY A 74 -16.91 -31.41 20.76
CA GLY A 74 -16.18 -32.50 20.13
C GLY A 74 -14.69 -32.18 20.06
N GLY A 75 -13.86 -32.96 20.76
CA GLY A 75 -12.41 -32.79 20.78
C GLY A 75 -11.80 -32.81 19.37
N PHE A 76 -11.10 -31.74 19.01
CA PHE A 76 -10.53 -31.57 17.67
C PHE A 76 -9.07 -32.06 17.63
N SER A 77 -8.86 -33.26 17.09
CA SER A 77 -7.53 -33.78 16.77
C SER A 77 -7.14 -33.40 15.35
N VAL A 78 -5.97 -32.79 15.18
CA VAL A 78 -5.39 -32.44 13.88
C VAL A 78 -4.22 -33.36 13.60
N ASN A 79 -4.23 -34.07 12.47
CA ASN A 79 -3.07 -34.85 12.04
C ASN A 79 -1.96 -33.89 11.59
N GLU A 80 -0.70 -34.32 11.69
CA GLU A 80 0.43 -33.48 11.29
C GLU A 80 0.38 -33.18 9.78
N ASN A 81 -0.13 -34.12 8.98
CA ASN A 81 -0.42 -33.91 7.56
C ASN A 81 -1.44 -32.78 7.35
N ASP A 82 -2.57 -32.78 8.07
CA ASP A 82 -3.58 -31.71 8.00
C ASP A 82 -3.00 -30.33 8.39
N ARG A 83 -2.03 -30.30 9.32
CA ARG A 83 -1.31 -29.07 9.69
C ARG A 83 -0.35 -28.61 8.60
N ASN A 84 0.34 -29.53 7.93
CA ASN A 84 1.33 -29.23 6.90
C ASN A 84 0.65 -28.76 5.60
N GLU A 85 -0.33 -29.52 5.10
CA GLU A 85 -1.11 -29.17 3.90
C GLU A 85 -1.84 -27.84 4.07
N PHE A 86 -2.42 -27.59 5.25
CA PHE A 86 -2.93 -26.27 5.57
C PHE A 86 -1.80 -25.27 5.55
N SER A 87 -0.74 -25.42 6.35
CA SER A 87 0.32 -24.40 6.45
C SER A 87 0.82 -23.93 5.08
N GLU A 88 0.99 -24.84 4.11
CA GLU A 88 1.19 -24.47 2.71
C GLU A 88 0.05 -23.65 2.07
N GLN A 89 -1.18 -24.14 2.08
CA GLN A 89 -2.36 -23.45 1.53
C GLN A 89 -2.57 -22.07 2.18
N GLN A 90 -2.41 -21.99 3.50
CA GLN A 90 -2.74 -20.82 4.30
C GLN A 90 -1.58 -19.79 4.17
N ASN A 91 -0.32 -20.23 3.98
CA ASN A 91 0.79 -19.40 3.49
C ASN A 91 0.57 -18.89 2.06
N LYS A 92 0.12 -19.74 1.12
CA LYS A 92 -0.21 -19.33 -0.27
C LYS A 92 -1.27 -18.22 -0.27
N ILE A 93 -2.32 -18.34 0.55
CA ILE A 93 -3.34 -17.30 0.77
C ILE A 93 -2.73 -16.00 1.33
N ILE A 94 -1.78 -16.08 2.28
CA ILE A 94 -1.12 -14.88 2.82
C ILE A 94 -0.24 -14.21 1.78
N GLU A 95 0.49 -14.96 0.96
CA GLU A 95 1.29 -14.45 -0.14
C GLU A 95 0.45 -13.72 -1.19
N GLU A 96 -0.70 -14.28 -1.58
CA GLU A 96 -1.68 -13.59 -2.44
C GLU A 96 -2.17 -12.28 -1.80
N LEU A 97 -2.44 -12.27 -0.50
CA LEU A 97 -2.89 -11.09 0.23
C LEU A 97 -1.79 -10.04 0.40
N LEU A 98 -0.53 -10.44 0.62
CA LEU A 98 0.62 -9.56 0.67
C LEU A 98 0.83 -8.87 -0.69
N LYS A 99 0.74 -9.64 -1.79
CA LYS A 99 0.80 -9.13 -3.17
C LYS A 99 -0.36 -8.18 -3.45
N ALA A 100 -1.60 -8.57 -3.14
CA ALA A 100 -2.79 -7.73 -3.33
C ALA A 100 -2.72 -6.42 -2.52
N VAL A 101 -2.24 -6.45 -1.27
CA VAL A 101 -2.03 -5.26 -0.43
C VAL A 101 -0.91 -4.37 -0.98
N SER A 102 0.17 -4.96 -1.50
CA SER A 102 1.27 -4.23 -2.15
C SER A 102 0.78 -3.51 -3.41
N GLU A 103 0.08 -4.21 -4.30
CA GLU A 103 -0.51 -3.65 -5.52
C GLU A 103 -1.57 -2.59 -5.23
N TRP A 104 -2.41 -2.79 -4.21
CA TRP A 104 -3.38 -1.77 -3.78
C TRP A 104 -2.70 -0.50 -3.25
N LYS A 105 -1.59 -0.64 -2.51
CA LYS A 105 -0.75 0.51 -2.09
C LYS A 105 -0.13 1.24 -3.29
N LYS A 106 0.40 0.51 -4.28
CA LYS A 106 0.93 1.10 -5.54
C LYS A 106 -0.17 1.86 -6.30
N LYS A 107 -1.33 1.22 -6.53
CA LYS A 107 -2.48 1.83 -7.22
C LYS A 107 -3.00 3.08 -6.50
N LYS A 108 -3.11 3.05 -5.17
CA LYS A 108 -3.46 4.25 -4.37
C LYS A 108 -2.45 5.38 -4.50
N ARG A 109 -1.14 5.09 -4.48
CA ARG A 109 -0.09 6.11 -4.71
C ARG A 109 -0.21 6.75 -6.09
N TYR A 110 -0.45 5.95 -7.14
CA TYR A 110 -0.64 6.47 -8.49
C TYR A 110 -1.87 7.40 -8.59
N ILE A 111 -3.03 6.97 -8.06
CA ILE A 111 -4.25 7.80 -8.05
C ILE A 111 -4.00 9.12 -7.31
N ALA A 112 -3.37 9.08 -6.14
CA ALA A 112 -3.03 10.29 -5.38
C ALA A 112 -2.08 11.23 -6.16
N LEU A 113 -1.10 10.68 -6.88
CA LEU A 113 -0.21 11.47 -7.75
C LEU A 113 -0.95 12.09 -8.94
N THR A 114 -1.88 11.37 -9.58
CA THR A 114 -2.69 11.95 -10.69
C THR A 114 -3.59 13.09 -10.22
N ILE A 115 -4.15 12.99 -9.02
CA ILE A 115 -4.95 14.07 -8.40
C ILE A 115 -4.05 15.25 -8.04
N LEU A 116 -2.88 14.99 -7.42
CA LEU A 116 -1.89 16.03 -7.09
C LEU A 116 -1.43 16.79 -8.34
N LEU A 117 -1.10 16.08 -9.42
CA LEU A 117 -0.74 16.68 -10.72
C LEU A 117 -1.89 17.50 -11.29
N SER A 118 -3.13 16.99 -11.26
CA SER A 118 -4.29 17.75 -11.76
C SER A 118 -4.54 19.04 -10.96
N ILE A 119 -4.32 19.03 -9.64
CA ILE A 119 -4.40 20.22 -8.79
C ILE A 119 -3.24 21.19 -9.11
N PHE A 120 -2.02 20.67 -9.29
CA PHE A 120 -0.84 21.47 -9.63
C PHE A 120 -0.98 22.14 -11.00
N TYR A 121 -1.46 21.44 -12.02
CA TYR A 121 -1.78 22.02 -13.33
C TYR A 121 -2.90 23.08 -13.22
N GLY A 122 -3.94 22.83 -12.42
CA GLY A 122 -5.00 23.81 -12.17
C GLY A 122 -4.45 25.10 -11.53
N PHE A 123 -3.57 24.97 -10.53
CA PHE A 123 -2.91 26.09 -9.87
C PHE A 123 -1.93 26.82 -10.81
N TYR A 124 -1.15 26.08 -11.62
CA TYR A 124 -0.28 26.65 -12.65
C TYR A 124 -1.07 27.54 -13.63
N TYR A 125 -2.18 27.03 -14.18
CA TYR A 125 -3.04 27.79 -15.09
C TYR A 125 -3.75 28.96 -14.42
N LEU A 126 -3.95 28.94 -13.10
CA LEU A 126 -4.50 30.05 -12.32
C LEU A 126 -3.48 31.18 -12.11
N VAL A 127 -2.21 30.84 -11.82
CA VAL A 127 -1.15 31.81 -11.51
C VAL A 127 -0.53 32.42 -12.78
N ILE A 128 -0.28 31.61 -13.81
CA ILE A 128 0.44 32.01 -15.03
C ILE A 128 -0.52 32.33 -16.19
N GLY A 129 -1.77 31.89 -16.10
CA GLY A 129 -2.80 32.13 -17.11
C GLY A 129 -2.64 31.26 -18.37
N LYS A 130 -3.71 31.22 -19.19
CA LYS A 130 -3.76 30.36 -20.38
C LYS A 130 -2.84 30.82 -21.52
N GLY A 131 -2.62 32.14 -21.66
CA GLY A 131 -1.89 32.71 -22.80
C GLY A 131 -0.42 32.26 -22.89
N PHE A 132 0.23 32.00 -21.76
CA PHE A 132 1.63 31.57 -21.72
C PHE A 132 1.85 30.22 -22.43
N PHE A 133 0.94 29.27 -22.25
CA PHE A 133 1.07 27.94 -22.87
C PHE A 133 0.72 27.94 -24.36
N ASN A 134 -0.25 28.75 -24.81
CA ASN A 134 -0.48 28.95 -26.25
C ASN A 134 0.79 29.47 -26.94
N GLY A 135 1.44 30.48 -26.36
CA GLY A 135 2.71 31.02 -26.88
C GLY A 135 3.87 30.02 -26.93
N ILE A 136 3.86 28.97 -26.09
CA ILE A 136 4.87 27.90 -26.09
C ILE A 136 4.52 26.78 -27.08
N ILE A 137 3.24 26.40 -27.22
CA ILE A 137 2.84 25.30 -28.11
C ILE A 137 2.75 25.76 -29.57
N GLU A 138 2.18 26.94 -29.83
CA GLU A 138 2.08 27.52 -31.18
C GLU A 138 3.40 28.19 -31.60
N GLY A 139 4.20 28.66 -30.63
CA GLY A 139 5.42 29.43 -30.84
C GLY A 139 6.68 28.76 -30.30
N GLY A 140 6.86 27.45 -30.48
CA GLY A 140 7.85 26.56 -29.83
C GLY A 140 9.36 26.90 -29.87
N SER A 141 9.73 28.06 -30.41
CA SER A 141 11.02 28.72 -30.13
C SER A 141 10.86 30.23 -29.92
N ILE A 142 9.92 30.86 -30.63
CA ILE A 142 9.62 32.30 -30.55
C ILE A 142 9.15 32.71 -29.15
N GLY A 143 8.16 32.02 -28.57
CA GLY A 143 7.63 32.33 -27.24
C GLY A 143 8.67 32.15 -26.13
N LEU A 144 9.50 31.12 -26.26
CA LEU A 144 10.61 30.85 -25.34
C LEU A 144 11.70 31.94 -25.45
N HIS A 145 12.05 32.38 -26.66
CA HIS A 145 13.02 33.47 -26.88
C HIS A 145 12.59 34.79 -26.24
N TYR A 146 11.30 35.15 -26.32
CA TYR A 146 10.77 36.32 -25.62
C TYR A 146 10.82 36.15 -24.10
N ALA A 147 10.42 34.99 -23.57
CA ALA A 147 10.47 34.72 -22.14
C ALA A 147 11.91 34.79 -21.58
N ILE A 148 12.88 34.23 -22.31
CA ILE A 148 14.31 34.32 -21.97
C ILE A 148 14.78 35.79 -21.98
N LYS A 149 14.41 36.59 -22.98
CA LYS A 149 14.75 38.03 -23.02
C LYS A 149 14.20 38.82 -21.84
N ASP A 150 12.98 38.52 -21.39
CA ASP A 150 12.40 39.19 -20.22
C ASP A 150 12.96 38.68 -18.89
N ILE A 151 13.48 37.45 -18.82
CA ILE A 151 14.27 36.96 -17.68
C ILE A 151 15.64 37.66 -17.62
N VAL A 152 16.39 37.72 -18.74
CA VAL A 152 17.74 38.33 -18.74
C VAL A 152 17.70 39.83 -18.41
N LYS A 153 16.64 40.57 -18.79
CA LYS A 153 16.44 41.96 -18.35
C LYS A 153 16.32 42.12 -16.83
N GLN A 154 15.79 41.13 -16.12
CA GLN A 154 15.65 41.17 -14.66
C GLN A 154 16.97 40.84 -13.93
N ILE A 155 17.93 40.23 -14.63
CA ILE A 155 19.28 40.00 -14.11
C ILE A 155 20.05 41.34 -14.11
N PRO A 156 20.80 41.68 -13.04
CA PRO A 156 21.67 42.85 -13.01
C PRO A 156 22.69 42.84 -14.16
N GLU A 157 23.01 44.01 -14.71
CA GLU A 157 23.87 44.16 -15.90
C GLU A 157 25.17 43.35 -15.82
N SER A 158 25.79 43.26 -14.62
CA SER A 158 27.04 42.55 -14.36
C SER A 158 27.01 41.04 -14.63
N HIS A 159 25.83 40.42 -14.70
CA HIS A 159 25.65 38.98 -14.94
C HIS A 159 24.91 38.67 -16.26
N ARG A 160 24.59 39.68 -17.07
CA ARG A 160 23.83 39.44 -18.32
C ARG A 160 24.66 38.75 -19.40
N SER A 161 25.97 38.95 -19.44
CA SER A 161 26.88 38.19 -20.31
C SER A 161 26.97 36.73 -19.88
N GLU A 162 27.24 36.48 -18.60
CA GLU A 162 27.27 35.13 -17.99
C GLU A 162 25.96 34.35 -18.25
N ALA A 163 24.81 35.03 -18.10
CA ALA A 163 23.51 34.45 -18.46
C ALA A 163 23.38 34.19 -19.97
N ALA A 164 23.78 35.13 -20.83
CA ALA A 164 23.73 34.97 -22.29
C ALA A 164 24.60 33.80 -22.78
N ASP A 165 25.80 33.65 -22.25
CA ASP A 165 26.72 32.56 -22.60
C ASP A 165 26.15 31.20 -22.17
N PHE A 166 25.60 31.09 -20.95
CA PHE A 166 24.91 29.90 -20.46
C PHE A 166 23.68 29.52 -21.31
N ILE A 167 22.88 30.51 -21.73
CA ILE A 167 21.71 30.28 -22.59
C ILE A 167 22.14 29.74 -23.98
N ASN A 168 23.23 30.26 -24.52
CA ASN A 168 23.81 29.76 -25.77
C ASN A 168 24.41 28.35 -25.62
N GLU A 169 25.04 28.02 -24.47
CA GLU A 169 25.52 26.67 -24.15
C GLU A 169 24.37 25.65 -24.08
N MET A 170 23.20 26.06 -23.55
CA MET A 170 21.97 25.25 -23.60
C MET A 170 21.38 25.08 -25.02
N GLY A 171 21.98 25.68 -26.05
CA GLY A 171 21.54 25.58 -27.45
C GLY A 171 20.44 26.57 -27.85
N PHE A 172 20.11 27.55 -27.01
CA PHE A 172 19.17 28.62 -27.35
C PHE A 172 19.93 29.86 -27.82
N SER A 173 19.79 30.21 -29.11
CA SER A 173 20.52 31.35 -29.68
C SER A 173 20.09 32.68 -29.05
N PHE A 174 20.92 33.24 -28.19
CA PHE A 174 20.62 34.43 -27.41
C PHE A 174 21.65 35.54 -27.63
N THR A 175 21.16 36.73 -27.97
CA THR A 175 21.91 37.98 -28.05
C THR A 175 21.45 38.90 -26.93
N SER A 176 22.39 39.40 -26.11
CA SER A 176 22.16 40.43 -25.08
C SER A 176 21.50 41.68 -25.66
#